data_AF-X0V6K6-F1
#
_entry.id   AF-X0V6K6-F1
#
_cell.length_a   1.000
_cell.length_b   1.000
_cell.length_c   1.000
_cell.angle_alpha   90.00
_cell.angle_beta   90.00
_cell.angle_gamma   90.00
#
_symmetry.space_group_name_H-M   'P 1'
#
loop_
_entity.id
_entity.type
_entity.pdbx_description
1 polymer ?
#
loop_
_entity_poly.entity_id
_entity_poly.type
_entity_poly.pdbx_seq_one_letter_code
_entity_poly.pdbx_strand_id
1 'polypeptide(L)' 'MAAILCDIEPGDEVIIPSFTFVSTANAFVLRGAIPVFVDIRSDTLTLDERKIESAITPKTRTIVPVHYAGIPCVME' A
#
# COMPACT_ATOMS: atom_id res chain seq x y z
N MET A 1 -13.45 -3.79 1.74
CA MET A 1 -13.40 -5.26 1.91
C MET A 1 -12.10 -5.89 1.42
N ALA A 2 -11.18 -5.16 0.77
CA ALA A 2 -9.93 -5.73 0.24
C ALA A 2 -9.15 -6.59 1.25
N ALA A 3 -8.93 -6.09 2.47
CA ALA A 3 -8.24 -6.86 3.51
C ALA A 3 -8.93 -8.19 3.87
N ILE A 4 -10.25 -8.27 3.75
CA ILE A 4 -11.03 -9.50 4.00
C ILE A 4 -10.91 -10.45 2.79
N LEU A 5 -11.09 -9.94 1.58
CA LEU A 5 -11.13 -10.75 0.36
C LEU A 5 -9.74 -11.21 -0.11
N CYS A 6 -8.69 -10.49 0.25
CA CYS A 6 -7.29 -10.92 0.03
C CYS A 6 -6.79 -11.92 1.07
N ASP A 7 -7.65 -12.29 2.04
CA ASP A 7 -7.33 -13.22 3.13
C ASP A 7 -6.07 -12.78 3.88
N ILE A 8 -6.09 -11.54 4.37
CA ILE A 8 -4.97 -10.95 5.11
C ILE A 8 -4.90 -11.56 6.50
N GLU A 9 -3.72 -12.10 6.81
CA GLU A 9 -3.39 -12.76 8.06
C GLU A 9 -2.39 -11.93 8.89
N PRO A 10 -2.33 -12.14 10.22
CA PRO A 10 -1.37 -11.47 11.08
C PRO A 10 0.08 -11.70 10.62
N GLY A 11 0.83 -10.61 10.46
CA GLY A 11 2.22 -10.64 10.01
C GLY A 11 2.41 -10.52 8.49
N ASP A 12 1.34 -10.53 7.70
CA ASP A 12 1.39 -10.19 6.27
C ASP A 12 1.85 -8.74 6.09
N GLU A 13 2.67 -8.51 5.07
CA GLU A 13 3.13 -7.18 4.70
C GLU A 13 2.25 -6.57 3.61
N VAL A 14 1.88 -5.31 3.80
CA VAL A 14 1.02 -4.56 2.86
C VAL A 14 1.72 -3.28 2.44
N ILE A 15 2.09 -3.21 1.16
CA ILE A 15 2.77 -2.04 0.61
C ILE A 15 1.76 -0.92 0.38
N ILE A 16 1.98 0.24 1.01
CA ILE A 16 1.13 1.43 0.89
C ILE A 16 1.97 2.70 0.75
N PRO A 17 1.45 3.77 0.12
CA PRO A 17 2.17 5.04 0.08
C PRO A 17 2.34 5.63 1.50
N SER A 18 3.51 6.20 1.78
CA SER A 18 3.77 6.95 3.02
C SER A 18 2.89 8.20 3.15
N PHE A 19 2.43 8.73 2.01
CA PHE A 19 1.52 9.86 1.92
C PHE A 19 0.11 9.40 1.54
N THR A 20 -0.72 9.15 2.54
CA THR A 20 -2.13 8.77 2.38
C THR A 20 -2.93 9.13 3.64
N PHE A 21 -4.26 9.00 3.58
CA PHE A 21 -5.10 9.06 4.77
C PHE A 21 -4.98 7.79 5.61
N VAL A 22 -5.03 7.94 6.94
CA VAL A 22 -4.77 6.84 7.90
C VAL A 22 -5.70 5.62 7.72
N SER A 23 -6.89 5.81 7.15
CA SER A 23 -7.81 4.70 6.90
C SER A 23 -7.25 3.65 5.93
N THR A 24 -6.34 4.03 5.01
CA THR A 24 -5.66 3.09 4.12
C THR A 24 -4.90 2.04 4.91
N ALA A 25 -4.09 2.46 5.90
CA ALA A 25 -3.33 1.55 6.75
C ALA A 25 -4.23 0.80 7.74
N ASN A 26 -5.17 1.51 8.38
CA ASN A 26 -6.05 0.92 9.39
C ASN A 26 -6.87 -0.26 8.86
N ALA A 27 -7.27 -0.22 7.58
CA ALA A 27 -8.00 -1.31 6.95
C ALA A 27 -7.26 -2.67 7.00
N PHE A 28 -5.92 -2.65 7.07
CA PHE A 28 -5.07 -3.84 7.11
C PHE A 28 -4.47 -4.08 8.50
N VAL A 29 -4.08 -3.03 9.23
CA VAL A 29 -3.57 -3.15 10.61
C VAL A 29 -4.60 -3.77 11.55
N LEU A 30 -5.89 -3.48 11.36
CA LEU A 30 -6.98 -4.11 12.14
C LEU A 30 -7.09 -5.63 11.93
N ARG A 31 -6.40 -6.17 10.92
CA ARG A 31 -6.28 -7.61 10.63
C ARG A 31 -4.95 -8.21 11.07
N GLY A 32 -4.07 -7.42 11.69
CA GLY A 32 -2.74 -7.84 12.13
C GLY A 32 -1.64 -7.70 11.08
N ALA A 33 -1.94 -7.08 9.93
CA ALA A 33 -0.94 -6.84 8.88
C ALA A 33 0.06 -5.74 9.28
N ILE A 34 1.23 -5.78 8.65
CA ILE A 34 2.33 -4.85 8.84
C ILE A 34 2.40 -3.93 7.60
N PRO A 35 2.13 -2.62 7.74
CA PRO A 35 2.32 -1.68 6.63
C PRO A 35 3.80 -1.57 6.26
N VAL A 36 4.08 -1.69 4.97
CA VAL A 36 5.38 -1.38 4.38
C VAL A 36 5.21 -0.08 3.59
N PHE A 37 5.77 1.00 4.12
CA PHE A 37 5.64 2.31 3.49
C PHE A 37 6.60 2.47 2.33
N VAL A 38 6.06 2.80 1.17
CA VAL A 38 6.83 3.20 -0.02
C VAL A 38 6.55 4.67 -0.30
N ASP A 39 7.60 5.37 -0.71
CA ASP A 39 7.56 6.80 -0.93
C ASP A 39 6.72 7.16 -2.18
N ILE A 40 6.34 8.43 -2.28
CA ILE A 40 5.56 8.95 -3.40
C ILE A 40 6.45 9.64 -4.44
N ARG A 41 5.89 9.88 -5.62
CA ARG A 41 6.48 10.82 -6.57
C ARG A 41 6.08 12.25 -6.22
N SER A 42 7.00 13.19 -6.39
CA SER A 42 6.75 14.61 -6.08
C SER A 42 5.85 15.32 -7.09
N ASP A 43 5.69 14.76 -8.30
CA ASP A 43 4.90 15.36 -9.39
C ASP A 43 3.42 14.95 -9.36
N THR A 44 3.11 13.74 -8.88
CA THR A 44 1.73 13.23 -8.79
C THR A 44 1.21 13.06 -7.37
N LEU A 45 2.11 13.02 -6.38
CA LEU A 45 1.82 12.66 -4.98
C LEU A 45 1.20 11.26 -4.82
N THR A 46 1.31 10.42 -5.85
CA THR A 46 0.93 9.02 -5.81
C THR A 46 2.14 8.14 -5.52
N LEU A 47 1.88 6.89 -5.14
CA LEU A 47 2.90 5.86 -4.88
C LEU A 47 3.94 5.80 -6.01
N ASP A 48 5.24 5.87 -5.68
CA ASP A 48 6.31 5.75 -6.68
C ASP A 48 6.50 4.29 -7.09
N GLU A 49 5.95 3.94 -8.24
CA GLU A 49 5.95 2.60 -8.82
C GLU A 49 7.35 2.01 -8.96
N ARG A 50 8.36 2.88 -9.17
CA ARG A 50 9.76 2.48 -9.35
C ARG A 50 10.43 2.03 -8.06
N LYS A 51 9.82 2.34 -6.91
CA LYS A 51 10.34 1.98 -5.58
C LYS A 51 9.68 0.71 -5.01
N ILE A 52 8.58 0.24 -5.60
CA ILE A 52 7.79 -0.89 -5.09
C ILE A 52 8.62 -2.17 -5.03
N GLU A 53 9.33 -2.52 -6.11
CA GLU A 53 10.03 -3.81 -6.21
C GLU A 53 11.04 -4.02 -5.06
N SER A 54 11.74 -2.95 -4.67
CA SER A 54 12.69 -2.99 -3.54
C SER A 54 12.05 -3.20 -2.16
N ALA A 55 10.75 -2.96 -2.05
CA ALA A 55 9.98 -3.13 -0.81
C ALA A 55 9.30 -4.50 -0.71
N ILE A 56 9.35 -5.32 -1.76
CA ILE A 56 8.76 -6.66 -1.76
C ILE A 56 9.62 -7.62 -0.95
N THR A 57 8.97 -8.39 -0.08
CA THR A 57 9.56 -9.47 0.70
C THR A 57 8.73 -10.74 0.54
N PRO A 58 9.19 -11.91 1.04
CA PRO A 58 8.38 -13.13 1.10
C PRO A 58 7.08 -13.00 1.89
N LYS A 59 6.90 -11.95 2.70
CA LYS A 59 5.67 -11.68 3.46
C LYS A 59 4.73 -10.71 2.75
N THR A 60 5.15 -10.08 1.65
CA THR A 60 4.31 -9.12 0.94
C THR A 60 3.10 -9.82 0.34
N ARG A 61 1.91 -9.42 0.81
CA ARG A 61 0.64 -10.04 0.41
C ARG A 61 -0.12 -9.20 -0.61
N THR A 62 -0.04 -7.87 -0.49
CA THR A 62 -0.74 -6.96 -1.41
C THR A 62 -0.10 -5.57 -1.46
N ILE A 63 -0.36 -4.87 -2.55
CA ILE A 63 0.04 -3.48 -2.79
C ILE A 63 -1.24 -2.66 -2.90
N VAL A 64 -1.35 -1.57 -2.14
CA VAL A 64 -2.55 -0.73 -2.07
C VAL A 64 -2.19 0.68 -2.53
N PRO A 65 -2.25 0.96 -3.84
CA PRO A 65 -2.05 2.31 -4.34
C PRO A 65 -3.21 3.21 -3.92
N VAL A 66 -2.94 4.51 -3.83
CA VAL A 66 -3.94 5.52 -3.53
C VAL A 66 -3.88 6.60 -4.60
N HIS A 67 -5.00 6.78 -5.30
CA HIS A 67 -5.18 7.86 -6.26
C HIS A 67 -5.40 9.18 -5.52
N TYR A 68 -4.31 9.72 -4.97
CA TYR A 68 -4.33 10.89 -4.11
C TYR A 68 -4.96 12.08 -4.85
N ALA A 69 -5.90 12.76 -4.18
CA ALA A 69 -6.66 13.88 -4.75
C ALA A 69 -7.34 13.59 -6.12
N GLY A 70 -7.60 12.32 -6.44
CA GLY A 70 -8.17 11.90 -7.73
C GLY A 70 -7.16 11.77 -8.87
N ILE A 71 -5.86 11.95 -8.60
CA ILE A 71 -4.80 11.72 -9.59
C ILE A 71 -4.53 10.21 -9.67
N PRO A 72 -4.66 9.58 -10.84
CA PRO A 72 -4.46 8.14 -10.99
C PRO A 72 -2.99 7.76 -10.76
N CYS A 73 -2.79 6.60 -10.16
CA CYS A 73 -1.47 5.98 -10.10
C CYS A 73 -1.12 5.41 -11.49
N VAL A 74 0.17 5.22 -11.74
CA VAL A 74 0.61 4.36 -12.85
C VAL A 74 0.26 2.92 -12.48
N MET A 75 -0.52 2.25 -13.33
CA MET A 75 -1.06 0.90 -13.07
C MET A 75 -0.62 -0.13 -14.13
N GLU A 76 0.29 0.26 -15.03
CA GLU A 76 0.87 -0.59 -16.08
C GLU A 76 2.23 -1.15 -15.67
#